data_AF-A0A939U401-F1
#
_entry.id   AF-A0A939U401-F1
#
_cell.length_a   1.000
_cell.length_b   1.000
_cell.length_c   1.000
_cell.angle_alpha   90.00
_cell.angle_beta   90.00
_cell.angle_gamma   90.00
#
_symmetry.space_group_name_H-M   'P 1'
#
loop_
_entity.id
_entity.type
_entity.pdbx_description
1 polymer ?
#
loop_
_entity_poly.entity_id
_entity_poly.type
_entity_poly.pdbx_seq_one_letter_code
_entity_poly.pdbx_strand_id
1 'polypeptide(L)' 'RGELDNIAELSAFAEKLEKATIATIEGGTMTGDLALISKLPNVNKVNTLEFIQAIRAELEKML' A
#
# COMPACT_ATOMS: atom_id res chain seq x y z
N ARG A 1 0.13 -12.25 14.55
CA ARG A 1 1.28 -12.34 15.51
C ARG A 1 1.19 -11.26 16.58
N GLY A 2 1.00 -9.98 16.24
CA GLY A 2 0.84 -8.88 17.22
C GLY A 2 -0.24 -9.15 18.28
N GLU A 3 -1.43 -9.58 17.86
CA GLU A 3 -2.51 -9.94 18.79
C GLU A 3 -2.15 -11.14 19.70
N LEU A 4 -1.57 -12.20 19.12
CA LEU A 4 -1.18 -13.41 19.86
C LEU A 4 -0.08 -13.13 20.90
N ASP A 5 0.84 -12.23 20.59
CA ASP A 5 1.97 -11.88 21.45
C ASP A 5 1.69 -10.66 22.34
N ASN A 6 0.50 -10.05 22.26
CA ASN A 6 0.15 -8.78 22.90
C ASN A 6 1.11 -7.62 22.56
N ILE A 7 1.61 -7.57 21.33
CA ILE A 7 2.47 -6.49 20.81
C ILE A 7 1.62 -5.54 19.98
N ALA A 8 1.01 -4.55 20.64
CA ALA A 8 0.10 -3.59 20.00
C ALA A 8 0.76 -2.81 18.85
N GLU A 9 2.04 -2.46 18.99
CA GLU A 9 2.80 -1.74 17.95
C GLU A 9 2.93 -2.54 16.65
N LEU A 10 3.05 -3.88 16.75
CA LEU A 10 3.13 -4.74 15.58
C LEU A 10 1.80 -4.78 14.82
N SER A 11 0.68 -4.82 15.54
CA SER A 11 -0.66 -4.73 14.93
C SER A 11 -0.89 -3.34 14.31
N ALA A 12 -0.49 -2.26 14.99
CA ALA A 12 -0.61 -0.91 14.47
C ALA A 12 0.24 -0.68 13.20
N PHE A 13 1.45 -1.25 13.14
CA PHE A 13 2.27 -1.22 11.93
C PHE A 13 1.59 -1.93 10.77
N ALA A 14 1.02 -3.12 11.00
CA ALA A 14 0.30 -3.87 9.95
C ALA A 14 -0.89 -3.06 9.41
N GLU A 15 -1.67 -2.42 10.28
CA GLU A 15 -2.78 -1.56 9.88
C GLU A 15 -2.32 -0.38 9.03
N LYS A 16 -1.21 0.29 9.40
CA LYS A 16 -0.63 1.38 8.60
C LYS A 16 -0.15 0.88 7.23
N LEU A 17 0.49 -0.29 7.16
CA LEU A 17 0.96 -0.88 5.91
C LEU A 17 -0.20 -1.22 4.95
N GLU A 18 -1.30 -1.77 5.47
CA GLU A 18 -2.51 -2.02 4.69
C GLU A 18 -3.11 -0.72 4.15
N LYS A 19 -3.23 0.31 5.00
CA LYS A 19 -3.72 1.64 4.61
C LYS A 19 -2.83 2.29 3.54
N ALA A 20 -1.50 2.22 3.69
CA ALA A 20 -0.56 2.75 2.72
C ALA A 20 -0.67 2.03 1.35
N THR A 21 -0.93 0.72 1.36
CA THR A 21 -1.14 -0.06 0.14
C THR A 21 -2.39 0.38 -0.61
N ILE A 22 -3.51 0.53 0.11
CA ILE A 22 -4.77 1.01 -0.46
C ILE A 22 -4.62 2.44 -0.99
N ALA A 23 -4.03 3.35 -0.20
CA ALA A 23 -3.81 4.73 -0.58
C ALA A 23 -2.93 4.86 -1.85
N THR A 24 -1.94 3.99 -2.03
CA THR A 24 -1.10 3.95 -3.23
C THR A 24 -1.93 3.63 -4.49
N ILE A 25 -2.81 2.61 -4.39
CA ILE A 25 -3.69 2.18 -5.49
C ILE A 25 -4.75 3.25 -5.79
N GLU A 26 -5.42 3.79 -4.77
CA GLU A 26 -6.43 4.84 -4.91
C GLU A 26 -5.84 6.16 -5.42
N GLY A 27 -4.58 6.43 -5.12
CA GLY A 27 -3.77 7.50 -5.70
C GLY A 27 -3.36 7.25 -7.16
N GLY A 28 -3.78 6.12 -7.75
CA GLY A 28 -3.57 5.77 -9.16
C GLY A 28 -2.30 4.99 -9.45
N THR A 29 -1.43 4.73 -8.47
CA THR A 29 -0.20 3.95 -8.68
C THR A 29 -0.46 2.47 -8.40
N MET A 30 -0.31 1.62 -9.42
CA MET A 30 -0.64 0.19 -9.29
C MET A 30 0.12 -0.68 -10.29
N THR A 31 0.13 -1.99 -10.05
CA THR A 31 0.69 -2.98 -10.96
C THR A 31 -0.21 -3.21 -12.17
N GLY A 32 0.35 -3.86 -13.21
CA GLY A 32 -0.31 -3.99 -14.51
C GLY A 32 -1.63 -4.75 -14.50
N ASP A 33 -1.78 -5.74 -13.63
CA ASP A 33 -3.00 -6.52 -13.42
C ASP A 33 -4.15 -5.65 -12.90
N LEU A 34 -3.90 -4.79 -11.90
CA LEU A 34 -4.90 -3.85 -11.39
C LEU A 34 -5.22 -2.76 -12.41
N ALA A 35 -4.21 -2.26 -13.13
CA ALA A 35 -4.38 -1.24 -14.16
C ALA A 35 -5.35 -1.69 -15.27
N LEU A 36 -5.34 -2.98 -15.64
CA LEU A 36 -6.22 -3.53 -16.68
C LEU A 36 -7.71 -3.53 -16.31
N ILE A 37 -8.02 -3.57 -15.01
CA ILE A 37 -9.40 -3.61 -14.49
C ILE A 37 -9.82 -2.30 -13.81
N SER A 38 -8.93 -1.31 -13.74
CA SER A 38 -9.16 -0.05 -13.06
C SER A 38 -10.14 0.85 -13.83
N LYS A 39 -10.92 1.62 -13.06
CA LYS A 39 -11.79 2.68 -13.57
C LYS A 39 -11.28 4.09 -13.23
N LEU A 40 -10.10 4.18 -12.60
CA LEU A 40 -9.52 5.47 -12.27
C LEU A 40 -9.13 6.22 -13.55
N PRO A 41 -9.39 7.54 -13.64
CA PRO A 41 -9.09 8.31 -14.85
C PRO A 41 -7.58 8.44 -15.10
N ASN A 42 -6.78 8.48 -14.03
CA ASN A 42 -5.33 8.61 -14.10
C ASN A 42 -4.68 7.40 -13.42
N VAL A 43 -4.20 6.46 -14.23
CA VAL A 43 -3.49 5.27 -13.76
C VAL A 43 -2.01 5.40 -14.10
N ASN A 44 -1.18 5.37 -13.06
CA ASN A 44 0.26 5.23 -13.15
C ASN A 44 0.63 3.74 -12.97
N LYS A 45 0.77 3.03 -14.09
CA LYS A 45 1.15 1.61 -14.09
C LYS A 45 2.65 1.46 -13.83
N VAL A 46 3.01 0.70 -12.80
CA VAL A 46 4.41 0.47 -12.39
C VAL A 46 4.73 -1.03 -12.28
N ASN A 47 6.01 -1.37 -12.17
CA ASN A 47 6.45 -2.74 -11.87
C ASN A 47 6.37 -3.05 -10.36
N THR A 48 6.65 -4.30 -9.98
CA THR A 48 6.55 -4.75 -8.58
C THR A 48 7.47 -3.99 -7.62
N LEU A 49 8.70 -3.70 -8.03
CA LEU A 49 9.66 -3.00 -7.16
C LEU A 49 9.22 -1.55 -6.93
N GLU A 50 8.83 -0.87 -8.00
CA GLU A 50 8.31 0.51 -7.95
C GLU A 50 7.03 0.59 -7.11
N PHE A 51 6.14 -0.40 -7.22
CA PHE A 51 4.94 -0.46 -6.40
C PHE A 51 5.28 -0.60 -4.91
N ILE A 52 6.22 -1.49 -4.54
CA ILE A 52 6.68 -1.64 -3.15
C ILE A 52 7.34 -0.35 -2.65
N GLN A 53 8.10 0.35 -3.49
CA GLN A 53 8.70 1.64 -3.14
C GLN A 53 7.64 2.73 -2.92
N ALA A 54 6.59 2.77 -3.76
CA ALA A 54 5.48 3.70 -3.59
C ALA A 54 4.73 3.44 -2.27
N ILE A 55 4.46 2.16 -1.94
CA ILE A 55 3.86 1.79 -0.65
C ILE A 55 4.74 2.21 0.52
N ARG A 56 6.07 2.01 0.43
CA ARG A 56 7.00 2.49 1.47
C ARG A 56 6.90 4.00 1.64
N ALA A 57 6.95 4.76 0.55
CA ALA A 57 6.87 6.22 0.61
C ALA A 57 5.53 6.71 1.20
N GLU A 58 4.44 5.99 0.95
CA GLU A 58 3.13 6.30 1.54
C GLU A 58 3.07 5.91 3.03
N LEU A 59 3.63 4.75 3.40
CA LEU A 59 3.75 4.31 4.79
C LEU A 59 4.57 5.29 5.62
N GLU A 60 5.67 5.82 5.10
CA GLU A 60 6.52 6.80 5.78
C GLU A 60 5.78 8.10 6.14
N LYS A 61 4.72 8.47 5.40
CA LYS A 61 3.86 9.62 5.75
C LYS A 61 2.91 9.33 6.92
N MET A 62 2.68 8.05 7.23
CA MET A 62 1.75 7.59 8.27
C MET A 62 2.47 7.20 9.57
N LEU A 63 3.80 7.18 9.57
CA LEU A 63 4.62 6.89 10.75
C LEU A 63 4.76 8.12 11.63
#